data_AF-A0AAD9V6K2-F1
#
_entry.id   AF-A0AAD9V6K2-F1
#
_cell.length_a   1.000
_cell.length_b   1.000
_cell.length_c   1.000
_cell.angle_alpha   90.00
_cell.angle_beta   90.00
_cell.angle_gamma   90.00
#
_symmetry.space_group_name_H-M   'P 1'
#
loop_
_entity.id
_entity.type
_entity.pdbx_description
1 polymer ?
#
loop_
_entity_poly.entity_id
_entity_poly.type
_entity_poly.pdbx_seq_one_letter_code
_entity_poly.pdbx_strand_id
1 'polypeptide(L)'
;FQAKESVSGVSQVKSSVQRGIKSKLVEQFPAIDDYIVQILPRKEPLVVVKCHEHIEILSLNQEILFFRQREGDRNTNKGIGIEVIHFLNDGLWQMKQLEK
;
A
#
# COMPACT_ATOMS: atom_id res chain seq x y z
N PHE A 1 -10.07 16.49 8.50
CA PHE A 1 -8.98 15.50 8.35
C PHE A 1 -7.71 16.09 8.93
N GLN A 2 -7.36 15.76 10.17
CA GLN A 2 -6.04 16.08 10.71
C GLN A 2 -5.11 14.90 10.39
N ALA A 3 -4.24 15.06 9.40
CA ALA A 3 -3.42 13.97 8.88
C ALA A 3 -2.57 13.25 9.96
N LYS A 4 -2.16 13.97 11.01
CA LYS A 4 -1.41 13.40 12.14
C LYS A 4 -2.27 12.59 13.12
N GLU A 5 -3.56 12.90 13.27
CA GLU A 5 -4.45 12.16 14.17
C GLU A 5 -4.97 10.86 13.56
N SER A 6 -4.98 10.75 12.23
CA SER A 6 -5.55 9.58 11.54
C SER A 6 -4.55 8.43 11.32
N VAL A 7 -3.26 8.60 11.61
CA VAL A 7 -2.23 7.55 11.48
C VAL A 7 -2.03 6.83 12.82
N SER A 8 -2.23 5.52 12.83
CA SER A 8 -2.06 4.66 14.01
C SER A 8 -0.66 4.05 14.13
N GLY A 9 0.12 4.01 13.03
CA GLY A 9 1.52 3.62 13.06
C GLY A 9 2.14 3.44 11.68
N VAL A 10 3.46 3.34 11.63
CA VAL A 10 4.23 3.13 10.39
C VAL A 10 5.13 1.92 10.57
N SER A 11 5.15 1.02 9.58
CA SER A 11 5.98 -0.19 9.62
C SER A 11 6.55 -0.55 8.26
N GLN A 12 7.84 -0.89 8.21
CA GLN A 12 8.48 -1.38 6.99
C GLN A 12 7.99 -2.80 6.65
N VAL A 13 7.70 -3.03 5.37
CA VAL A 13 7.27 -4.32 4.85
C VAL A 13 8.49 -5.25 4.73
N LYS A 14 8.37 -6.46 5.28
CA LYS A 14 9.39 -7.51 5.13
C LYS A 14 9.43 -8.00 3.68
N SER A 15 10.60 -8.39 3.19
CA SER A 15 10.75 -8.83 1.79
C SER A 15 9.83 -10.00 1.39
N SER A 16 9.50 -10.91 2.32
CA SER A 16 8.56 -12.00 2.05
C SER A 16 7.14 -11.50 1.79
N VAL A 17 6.69 -10.51 2.57
CA VAL A 17 5.38 -9.87 2.40
C VAL A 17 5.34 -9.07 1.10
N GLN A 18 6.42 -8.34 0.78
CA GLN A 18 6.54 -7.60 -0.49
C GLN A 18 6.46 -8.53 -1.71
N ARG A 19 7.06 -9.72 -1.67
CA ARG A 19 6.90 -10.75 -2.73
C ARG A 19 5.45 -11.20 -2.86
N GLY A 20 4.76 -11.42 -1.74
CA GLY A 20 3.33 -11.77 -1.73
C GLY A 20 2.46 -10.67 -2.33
N ILE A 21 2.76 -9.40 -2.03
CA ILE A 21 2.07 -8.24 -2.62
C ILE A 21 2.27 -8.21 -4.14
N LYS A 22 3.52 -8.36 -4.60
CA LYS A 22 3.85 -8.39 -6.03
C LYS A 22 3.07 -9.49 -6.76
N SER A 23 3.07 -10.71 -6.23
CA SER A 23 2.38 -11.86 -6.84
C SER A 23 0.90 -11.57 -7.06
N LYS A 24 0.25 -10.91 -6.10
CA LYS A 24 -1.17 -10.59 -6.17
C LYS A 24 -1.48 -9.45 -7.14
N LEU A 25 -0.62 -8.43 -7.19
CA LEU A 25 -0.77 -7.37 -8.18
C LEU A 25 -0.70 -7.92 -9.60
N VAL A 26 0.22 -8.84 -9.88
CA VAL A 26 0.34 -9.49 -11.19
C VAL A 26 -0.84 -10.42 -11.48
N GLU A 27 -1.32 -11.15 -10.47
CA GLU A 27 -2.53 -12.00 -10.61
C GLU A 27 -3.78 -11.17 -10.94
N GLN A 28 -3.97 -10.04 -10.28
CA GLN A 28 -5.13 -9.16 -10.47
C GLN A 28 -5.00 -8.27 -11.72
N PHE A 29 -3.78 -7.83 -12.05
CA PHE A 29 -3.48 -6.96 -13.18
C PHE A 29 -2.31 -7.51 -13.99
N PRO A 30 -2.52 -8.52 -14.84
CA PRO A 30 -1.42 -9.15 -15.58
C PRO A 30 -0.57 -8.16 -16.39
N ALA A 31 -1.19 -7.10 -16.94
CA ALA A 31 -0.50 -6.05 -17.69
C ALA A 31 0.48 -5.20 -16.84
N ILE A 32 0.41 -5.26 -15.51
CA ILE A 32 1.33 -4.53 -14.63
C ILE A 32 2.71 -5.20 -14.56
N ASP A 33 2.83 -6.49 -14.93
CA ASP A 33 4.08 -7.25 -14.73
C ASP A 33 5.27 -6.63 -15.48
N ASP A 34 5.02 -6.05 -16.66
CA ASP A 34 6.05 -5.34 -17.44
C ASP A 34 6.61 -4.11 -16.71
N TYR A 35 5.82 -3.50 -15.82
CA TYR A 35 6.15 -2.25 -15.12
C TYR A 35 6.41 -2.44 -13.61
N ILE A 36 6.15 -3.63 -13.08
CA ILE A 36 6.14 -3.88 -11.63
C ILE A 36 7.49 -3.66 -10.95
N VAL A 37 8.59 -3.83 -11.68
CA VAL A 37 9.95 -3.60 -11.17
C VAL A 37 10.24 -2.10 -11.02
N GLN A 38 9.62 -1.27 -11.85
CA GLN A 38 9.71 0.19 -11.78
C GLN A 38 8.81 0.73 -10.67
N ILE A 39 7.62 0.15 -10.49
CA ILE A 39 6.64 0.57 -9.47
C ILE A 39 7.02 0.07 -8.07
N LEU A 40 7.51 -1.17 -7.94
CA LEU A 40 7.90 -1.81 -6.68
C LEU A 40 9.34 -2.35 -6.74
N PRO A 41 10.35 -1.46 -6.78
CA PRO A 41 11.74 -1.86 -6.82
C PRO A 41 12.15 -2.63 -5.55
N ARG A 42 12.88 -3.74 -5.73
CA ARG A 42 13.27 -4.63 -4.62
C ARG A 42 14.28 -4.01 -3.66
N LYS A 43 15.07 -3.05 -4.14
CA LYS A 43 16.14 -2.40 -3.37
C LYS A 43 15.57 -1.40 -2.36
N GLU A 44 14.37 -0.91 -2.61
CA GLU A 44 13.79 0.19 -1.84
C GLU A 44 12.80 -0.36 -0.82
N PRO A 45 12.84 0.17 0.42
CA PRO A 45 11.97 -0.30 1.48
C PRO A 45 10.53 0.15 1.23
N LEU A 46 9.65 -0.81 0.97
CA LEU A 46 8.22 -0.57 0.98
C LEU A 46 7.74 -0.37 2.42
N VAL A 47 6.96 0.68 2.66
CA VAL A 47 6.44 1.06 3.97
C VAL A 47 4.92 0.90 3.97
N VAL A 48 4.37 0.42 5.08
CA VAL A 48 2.93 0.46 5.35
C VAL A 48 2.66 1.52 6.41
N VAL A 49 1.85 2.50 6.04
CA VAL A 49 1.24 3.46 6.97
C VAL A 49 -0.13 2.90 7.36
N LYS A 50 -0.32 2.64 8.66
CA LYS A 50 -1.58 2.16 9.22
C LYS A 50 -2.40 3.35 9.65
N CYS A 51 -3.63 3.40 9.20
CA CYS A 51 -4.58 4.43 9.57
C CYS A 51 -5.61 3.86 10.54
N HIS A 52 -6.52 4.71 11.01
CA HIS A 52 -7.75 4.28 11.67
C HIS A 52 -8.66 3.56 10.66
N GLU A 53 -9.69 2.87 11.14
CA GLU A 53 -10.68 2.16 10.30
C GLU A 53 -10.07 1.05 9.43
N HIS A 54 -8.96 0.46 9.86
CA HIS A 54 -8.29 -0.66 9.19
C HIS A 54 -7.81 -0.37 7.76
N ILE A 55 -7.62 0.91 7.44
CA ILE A 55 -6.99 1.37 6.21
C ILE A 55 -5.47 1.25 6.35
N GLU A 56 -4.82 0.72 5.33
CA GLU A 56 -3.37 0.63 5.24
C GLU A 56 -2.90 1.16 3.90
N ILE A 57 -1.89 2.03 3.94
CA ILE A 57 -1.34 2.71 2.78
C ILE A 57 0.07 2.19 2.54
N LEU A 58 0.32 1.68 1.34
CA LEU A 58 1.63 1.24 0.87
C LEU A 58 2.35 2.41 0.20
N SER A 59 3.47 2.82 0.77
CA SER A 59 4.30 3.90 0.26
C SER A 59 5.75 3.48 0.05
N LEU A 60 6.40 4.10 -0.92
CA LEU A 60 7.77 3.87 -1.31
C LEU A 60 8.40 5.23 -1.62
N ASN A 61 9.56 5.53 -1.05
CA ASN A 61 10.21 6.84 -1.16
C ASN A 61 9.31 8.05 -0.87
N GLN A 62 8.36 7.91 0.08
CA GLN A 62 7.35 8.94 0.42
C GLN A 62 6.27 9.15 -0.66
N GLU A 63 6.31 8.40 -1.76
CA GLU A 63 5.21 8.32 -2.72
C GLU A 63 4.24 7.23 -2.30
N ILE A 64 2.94 7.52 -2.42
CA ILE A 64 1.92 6.53 -2.12
C ILE A 64 1.62 5.75 -3.39
N LEU A 65 1.73 4.43 -3.30
CA LEU A 65 1.52 3.54 -4.44
C LEU A 65 0.13 2.92 -4.41
N PHE A 66 -0.24 2.36 -3.27
CA PHE A 66 -1.48 1.60 -3.11
C PHE A 66 -2.08 1.85 -1.73
N PHE A 67 -3.36 1.60 -1.57
CA PHE A 67 -3.96 1.40 -0.25
C PHE A 67 -4.74 0.09 -0.24
N ARG A 68 -5.03 -0.40 0.96
CA ARG A 68 -5.98 -1.48 1.18
C ARG A 68 -6.84 -1.12 2.38
N GLN A 69 -8.13 -1.37 2.28
CA GLN A 69 -9.03 -1.39 3.42
C GLN A 69 -9.30 -2.85 3.76
N ARG A 70 -9.28 -3.19 5.05
CA ARG A 70 -9.67 -4.54 5.47
C ARG A 70 -11.10 -4.50 5.98
N GLU A 71 -12.00 -5.18 5.27
CA GLU A 71 -13.32 -5.53 5.80
C GLU A 71 -13.25 -6.89 6.51
N GLY A 72 -13.48 -6.91 7.83
CA GLY A 72 -13.59 -8.15 8.62
C GLY A 72 -12.60 -8.32 9.79
N ASP A 73 -12.90 -9.27 10.67
CA ASP A 73 -12.14 -9.55 11.89
C ASP A 73 -10.69 -10.00 11.61
N ARG A 74 -9.77 -9.56 12.49
CA ARG A 74 -8.31 -9.87 12.42
C ARG A 74 -7.95 -11.36 12.26
N ASN A 75 -8.88 -12.28 12.53
CA ASN A 75 -8.65 -13.72 12.56
C ASN A 75 -8.94 -14.44 11.23
N THR A 76 -9.52 -13.77 10.22
CA THR A 76 -9.66 -14.33 8.87
C THR A 76 -8.61 -13.73 7.94
N ASN A 77 -7.33 -14.00 8.22
CA ASN A 77 -6.24 -13.75 7.25
C ASN A 77 -6.30 -14.75 6.08
N LYS A 78 -7.41 -14.80 5.34
CA LYS A 78 -7.48 -15.47 4.04
C LYS A 78 -6.95 -14.53 2.97
N GLY A 79 -5.64 -14.35 2.98
CA GLY A 79 -4.90 -13.67 1.94
C GLY A 79 -4.71 -12.18 2.18
N ILE A 80 -3.55 -11.68 1.73
CA ILE A 80 -3.30 -10.25 1.50
C ILE A 80 -4.35 -9.77 0.49
N GLY A 81 -5.55 -9.37 0.90
CA GLY A 81 -6.48 -8.70 0.00
C GLY A 81 -5.84 -7.38 -0.40
N ILE A 82 -5.36 -7.27 -1.64
CA ILE A 82 -5.07 -5.96 -2.23
C ILE A 82 -6.37 -5.60 -2.93
N GLU A 83 -7.28 -5.01 -2.18
CA GLU A 83 -8.44 -4.35 -2.76
C GLU A 83 -7.93 -3.02 -3.31
N VAL A 84 -7.59 -3.02 -4.59
CA VAL A 84 -7.34 -1.82 -5.40
C VAL A 84 -8.67 -1.05 -5.48
N ILE A 85 -8.69 0.27 -5.40
CA ILE A 85 -8.72 1.20 -6.54
C ILE A 85 -8.35 2.58 -5.97
N HIS A 86 -7.19 3.10 -6.36
CA HIS A 86 -7.00 4.33 -7.12
C HIS A 86 -5.49 4.50 -7.24
N PHE A 87 -5.00 4.57 -8.48
CA PHE A 87 -3.69 5.11 -8.76
C PHE A 87 -3.70 6.53 -8.17
N LEU A 88 -3.12 6.73 -6.99
CA LEU A 88 -3.18 7.98 -6.20
C LEU A 88 -2.47 9.18 -6.89
N ASN A 89 -2.20 9.03 -8.18
CA ASN A 89 -1.63 10.02 -9.08
C ASN A 89 -2.51 10.27 -10.31
N ASP A 90 -3.79 9.86 -10.28
CA ASP A 90 -4.81 10.27 -11.26
C ASP A 90 -5.31 11.71 -11.05
N GLY A 91 -4.70 12.42 -10.09
CA GLY A 91 -4.99 13.82 -9.79
C GLY A 91 -6.22 14.03 -8.89
N LEU A 92 -6.93 12.96 -8.48
CA LEU A 92 -8.13 13.06 -7.64
C LEU A 92 -7.83 13.14 -6.13
N TRP A 93 -6.65 12.71 -5.69
CA TRP A 93 -6.26 12.68 -4.28
C TRP A 93 -4.93 13.41 -4.03
N GLN A 94 -4.97 14.74 -3.89
CA GLN A 94 -3.80 15.51 -3.44
C GLN A 94 -3.59 15.34 -1.93
N MET A 95 -2.83 14.32 -1.54
CA MET A 95 -2.40 14.15 -0.15
C MET A 95 -1.16 15.01 0.11
N LYS A 96 -1.23 15.91 1.08
CA LYS A 96 -0.09 16.73 1.51
C LYS A 96 1.04 15.82 2.01
N GLN A 97 2.27 16.09 1.55
CA GLN A 97 3.46 15.39 2.04
C GLN A 97 3.50 15.44 3.57
N LEU A 98 3.70 14.26 4.17
CA LEU A 98 3.94 14.15 5.61
C LEU A 98 5.36 14.68 5.88
N GLU A 99 5.45 15.94 6.26
CA GLU A 99 6.68 16.48 6.82
C GLU A 99 6.98 15.80 8.16
N LYS A 100 8.27 15.47 8.37
CA LYS A 100 8.80 14.74 9.53
C LYS A 100 8.45 15.39 10.87
#